data_AF-A0AAP2GER0-F1
#
_entry.id   AF-A0AAP2GER0-F1
#
_cell.length_a   1.000
_cell.length_b   1.000
_cell.length_c   1.000
_cell.angle_alpha   90.00
_cell.angle_beta   90.00
_cell.angle_gamma   90.00
#
_symmetry.space_group_name_H-M   'P 1'
#
loop_
_entity.id
_entity.type
_entity.pdbx_description
1 polymer ?
#
loop_
_entity_poly.entity_id
_entity_poly.type
_entity_poly.pdbx_seq_one_letter_code
_entity_poly.pdbx_strand_id
1 'polypeptide(L)'
;MEMIKIQDRILTDSNRLDNSQKEAFLNFSRGCCQQLESKLTLAQMKSLTNGILTYWRECIGVDVEKFWAELRCNNIDFERRDELQFALSKGRFRRVDIGMAARKDWAFMKDLDTVKRRFSERELLLIEEIIEKDEITRLGILKKCLQKRKIPQSQILKFGECIAYFSYCDLFSKYFSREEVEELYKLR
;
A
#
# COMPACT_ATOMS: atom_id res chain seq x y z
N MET A 1 -1.21 -24.56 -4.54
CA MET A 1 -1.37 -24.79 -3.08
C MET A 1 -0.32 -24.07 -2.26
N GLU A 2 0.98 -24.18 -2.54
CA GLU A 2 2.01 -23.60 -1.67
C GLU A 2 1.93 -22.07 -1.52
N MET A 3 1.65 -21.33 -2.62
CA MET A 3 1.40 -19.89 -2.57
C MET A 3 0.26 -19.51 -1.61
N ILE A 4 -0.81 -20.31 -1.53
CA ILE A 4 -1.94 -20.05 -0.63
C ILE A 4 -1.50 -20.22 0.82
N LYS A 5 -0.71 -21.26 1.13
CA LYS A 5 -0.18 -21.48 2.48
C LYS A 5 0.75 -20.35 2.92
N ILE A 6 1.60 -19.87 2.01
CA ILE A 6 2.48 -18.71 2.23
C ILE A 6 1.64 -17.47 2.56
N GLN A 7 0.63 -17.17 1.74
CA GLN A 7 -0.32 -16.10 2.00
C GLN A 7 -0.98 -16.24 3.39
N ASP A 8 -1.56 -17.39 3.69
CA ASP A 8 -2.33 -17.58 4.93
C ASP A 8 -1.46 -17.43 6.18
N ARG A 9 -0.22 -17.91 6.13
CA ARG A 9 0.76 -17.71 7.20
C ARG A 9 1.05 -16.23 7.41
N ILE A 10 1.44 -15.52 6.34
CA ILE A 10 1.79 -14.10 6.42
C ILE A 10 0.61 -13.27 6.95
N LEU A 11 -0.61 -13.55 6.48
CA LEU A 11 -1.81 -12.83 6.92
C LEU A 11 -2.14 -13.10 8.38
N THR A 12 -2.00 -14.35 8.83
CA THR A 12 -2.24 -14.74 10.23
C THR A 12 -1.29 -13.97 11.15
N ASP A 13 0.00 -13.95 10.80
CA ASP A 13 1.07 -13.31 11.57
C ASP A 13 1.13 -11.79 11.42
N SER A 14 0.39 -11.21 10.47
CA SER A 14 0.39 -9.76 10.22
C SER A 14 -0.17 -8.99 11.42
N ASN A 15 0.50 -7.92 11.83
CA ASN A 15 -0.06 -6.94 12.77
C ASN A 15 -0.53 -5.66 12.07
N ARG A 16 -0.55 -5.64 10.73
CA ARG A 16 -0.89 -4.48 9.89
C ARG A 16 -2.28 -4.55 9.29
N LEU A 17 -2.90 -5.73 9.32
CA LEU A 17 -4.27 -5.97 8.89
C LEU A 17 -5.16 -6.18 10.10
N ASP A 18 -6.36 -5.60 10.05
CA ASP A 18 -7.39 -5.86 11.05
C ASP A 18 -7.97 -7.28 10.91
N ASN A 19 -8.69 -7.74 11.93
CA ASN A 19 -9.25 -9.09 11.95
C ASN A 19 -10.24 -9.34 10.81
N SER A 20 -11.01 -8.32 10.40
CA SER A 20 -12.00 -8.46 9.33
C SER A 20 -11.33 -8.62 7.96
N GLN A 21 -10.23 -7.88 7.73
CA GLN A 21 -9.40 -8.01 6.54
C GLN A 21 -8.74 -9.38 6.48
N LYS A 22 -8.12 -9.82 7.58
CA LYS A 22 -7.52 -11.16 7.67
C LYS A 22 -8.55 -12.25 7.37
N GLU A 23 -9.72 -12.18 7.99
CA GLU A 23 -10.79 -13.14 7.79
C GLU A 23 -11.25 -13.18 6.32
N ALA A 24 -11.43 -12.01 5.68
CA ALA A 24 -11.81 -11.94 4.26
C ALA A 24 -10.78 -12.64 3.36
N PHE A 25 -9.49 -12.41 3.57
CA PHE A 25 -8.44 -13.09 2.80
C PHE A 25 -8.39 -14.60 3.07
N LEU A 26 -8.47 -15.03 4.34
CA LEU A 26 -8.45 -16.44 4.70
C LEU A 26 -9.69 -17.18 4.16
N ASN A 27 -10.85 -16.53 4.13
CA ASN A 27 -12.06 -17.05 3.51
C ASN A 27 -11.87 -17.24 2.00
N PHE A 28 -11.26 -16.25 1.34
CA PHE A 28 -10.93 -16.34 -0.07
C PHE A 28 -9.93 -17.48 -0.36
N SER A 29 -8.88 -17.62 0.46
CA SER A 29 -7.92 -18.74 0.39
C SER A 29 -8.60 -20.10 0.52
N ARG A 30 -9.49 -20.26 1.51
CA ARG A 30 -10.28 -21.49 1.70
C ARG A 30 -11.14 -21.81 0.48
N GLY A 31 -11.82 -20.81 -0.08
CA GLY A 31 -12.58 -20.97 -1.32
C GLY A 31 -11.72 -21.40 -2.50
N CYS A 32 -10.52 -20.83 -2.64
CA CYS A 32 -9.56 -21.26 -3.67
C CYS A 32 -9.12 -22.71 -3.48
N CYS A 33 -8.80 -23.13 -2.25
CA CYS A 33 -8.43 -24.51 -1.94
C CYS A 33 -9.54 -25.51 -2.30
N GLN A 34 -10.80 -25.20 -1.95
CA GLN A 34 -11.94 -26.03 -2.32
C GLN A 34 -12.09 -26.17 -3.85
N GLN A 35 -11.89 -25.08 -4.60
CA GLN A 35 -11.93 -25.17 -6.06
C GLN A 35 -10.81 -26.02 -6.64
N LEU A 36 -9.62 -26.02 -6.02
CA LEU A 36 -8.48 -26.84 -6.44
C LEU A 36 -8.69 -28.35 -6.23
N GLU A 37 -9.66 -28.76 -5.40
CA GLU A 37 -10.05 -30.17 -5.26
C GLU A 37 -10.77 -30.70 -6.51
N SER A 38 -11.29 -29.80 -7.34
CA SER A 38 -11.94 -30.14 -8.61
C SER A 38 -10.96 -30.11 -9.79
N LYS A 39 -11.30 -30.80 -10.89
CA LYS A 39 -10.50 -30.76 -12.13
C LYS A 39 -10.70 -29.43 -12.85
N LEU A 40 -9.79 -28.49 -12.61
CA LEU A 40 -9.84 -27.16 -13.23
C LEU A 40 -9.20 -27.13 -14.61
N THR A 41 -9.78 -26.30 -15.49
CA THR A 41 -9.15 -25.90 -16.76
C THR A 41 -7.98 -24.95 -16.50
N LEU A 42 -7.08 -24.82 -17.47
CA LEU A 42 -5.96 -23.87 -17.40
C LEU A 42 -6.45 -22.42 -17.18
N ALA A 43 -7.57 -22.04 -17.80
CA ALA A 43 -8.16 -20.71 -17.65
C ALA A 43 -8.63 -20.47 -16.20
N GLN A 44 -9.29 -21.45 -15.59
CA GLN A 44 -9.73 -21.38 -14.19
C GLN A 44 -8.52 -21.31 -13.23
N MET A 45 -7.48 -22.10 -13.48
CA MET A 45 -6.23 -22.04 -12.72
C MET A 45 -5.57 -20.66 -12.79
N LYS A 46 -5.50 -20.06 -13.98
CA LYS A 46 -4.98 -18.69 -14.17
C LYS A 46 -5.84 -17.66 -13.46
N SER A 47 -7.17 -17.80 -13.53
CA SER A 47 -8.10 -16.91 -12.83
C SER A 47 -7.89 -16.94 -11.32
N LEU A 48 -7.83 -18.13 -10.72
CA LEU A 48 -7.54 -18.30 -9.29
C LEU A 48 -6.20 -17.70 -8.89
N THR A 49 -5.16 -17.99 -9.67
CA THR A 49 -3.82 -17.47 -9.43
C THR A 49 -3.81 -15.93 -9.46
N ASN A 50 -4.48 -15.33 -10.45
CA ASN A 50 -4.59 -13.88 -10.54
C ASN A 50 -5.42 -13.29 -9.39
N GLY A 51 -6.51 -13.96 -8.98
CA GLY A 51 -7.30 -13.52 -7.83
C GLY A 51 -6.47 -13.42 -6.55
N ILE A 52 -5.66 -14.45 -6.27
CA ILE A 52 -4.72 -14.46 -5.15
C ILE A 52 -3.66 -13.36 -5.31
N LEU A 53 -3.02 -13.28 -6.48
CA LEU A 53 -1.92 -12.35 -6.70
C LEU A 53 -2.34 -10.88 -6.85
N THR A 54 -3.63 -10.57 -7.01
CA THR A 54 -4.12 -9.20 -7.22
C THR A 54 -3.63 -8.27 -6.12
N TYR A 55 -3.88 -8.61 -4.85
CA TYR A 55 -3.43 -7.81 -3.72
C TYR A 55 -1.90 -7.67 -3.69
N TRP A 56 -1.18 -8.80 -3.79
CA TRP A 56 0.28 -8.82 -3.68
C TRP A 56 1.01 -8.08 -4.81
N ARG A 57 0.42 -8.07 -6.01
CA ARG A 57 0.95 -7.33 -7.16
C ARG A 57 0.64 -5.85 -7.10
N GLU A 58 -0.51 -5.49 -6.55
CA GLU A 58 -1.00 -4.12 -6.62
C GLU A 58 -0.75 -3.29 -5.38
N CYS A 59 -0.25 -3.88 -4.29
CA CYS A 59 0.00 -3.18 -3.04
C CYS A 59 1.49 -3.06 -2.70
N ILE A 60 1.76 -2.24 -1.69
CA ILE A 60 3.07 -2.10 -1.06
C ILE A 60 2.89 -2.18 0.46
N GLY A 61 3.86 -2.76 1.16
CA GLY A 61 3.81 -2.91 2.61
C GLY A 61 4.79 -3.99 3.08
N VAL A 62 4.99 -4.07 4.39
CA VAL A 62 5.91 -5.07 4.99
C VAL A 62 5.47 -6.50 4.64
N ASP A 63 4.17 -6.79 4.73
CA ASP A 63 3.65 -8.13 4.45
C ASP A 63 3.76 -8.49 2.97
N VAL A 64 3.62 -7.50 2.09
CA VAL A 64 3.84 -7.67 0.65
C VAL A 64 5.30 -8.02 0.36
N GLU A 65 6.25 -7.36 1.02
CA GLU A 65 7.67 -7.70 0.88
C GLU A 65 8.01 -9.09 1.42
N LYS A 66 7.39 -9.51 2.53
CA LYS A 66 7.52 -10.87 3.06
C LYS A 66 6.97 -11.90 2.06
N PHE A 67 5.80 -11.65 1.50
CA PHE A 67 5.17 -12.55 0.52
C PHE A 67 6.07 -12.81 -0.68
N TRP A 68 6.58 -11.75 -1.30
CA TRP A 68 7.49 -11.89 -2.45
C TRP A 68 8.84 -12.50 -2.09
N ALA A 69 9.31 -12.32 -0.85
CA ALA A 69 10.51 -13.00 -0.38
C ALA A 69 10.30 -14.50 -0.18
N GLU A 70 9.19 -14.89 0.44
CA GLU A 70 8.87 -16.30 0.67
C GLU A 70 8.60 -17.06 -0.63
N LEU A 71 7.91 -16.45 -1.61
CA LEU A 71 7.76 -17.07 -2.93
C LEU A 71 9.11 -17.37 -3.58
N ARG A 72 10.04 -16.40 -3.55
CA ARG A 72 11.40 -16.59 -4.07
C ARG A 72 12.18 -17.68 -3.34
N CYS A 73 12.10 -17.73 -2.01
CA CYS A 73 12.74 -18.78 -1.22
C CYS A 73 12.19 -20.18 -1.53
N ASN A 74 10.95 -20.28 -2.01
CA ASN A 74 10.31 -21.54 -2.41
C ASN A 74 10.41 -21.82 -3.91
N ASN A 75 11.22 -21.06 -4.67
CA ASN A 75 11.37 -21.18 -6.13
C ASN A 75 10.02 -21.06 -6.88
N ILE A 76 9.09 -20.26 -6.36
CA ILE A 76 7.81 -19.97 -7.00
C ILE A 76 7.95 -18.64 -7.74
N ASP A 77 7.98 -18.72 -9.07
CA ASP A 77 8.18 -17.55 -9.92
C ASP A 77 6.85 -16.95 -10.41
N PHE A 78 6.64 -15.69 -10.07
CA PHE A 78 5.53 -14.87 -10.54
C PHE A 78 6.00 -13.45 -10.79
N GLU A 79 5.48 -12.83 -11.84
CA GLU A 79 5.74 -11.43 -12.11
C GLU A 79 5.17 -10.54 -10.99
N ARG A 80 6.06 -9.73 -10.40
CA ARG A 80 5.75 -8.68 -9.44
C ARG A 80 5.67 -7.34 -10.17
N ARG A 81 4.57 -6.61 -9.97
CA ARG A 81 4.48 -5.20 -10.35
C ARG A 81 5.09 -4.35 -9.24
N ASP A 82 6.36 -4.00 -9.39
CA ASP A 82 7.14 -3.40 -8.32
C ASP A 82 6.92 -1.88 -8.20
N GLU A 83 6.08 -1.48 -7.26
CA GLU A 83 5.72 -0.07 -7.04
C GLU A 83 6.89 0.80 -6.54
N LEU A 84 7.89 0.21 -5.84
CA LEU A 84 9.10 0.94 -5.44
C LEU A 84 9.98 1.27 -6.65
N GLN A 85 10.20 0.29 -7.54
CA GLN A 85 10.92 0.52 -8.79
C GLN A 85 10.19 1.53 -9.68
N PHE A 86 8.85 1.44 -9.71
CA PHE A 86 8.03 2.42 -10.43
C PHE A 86 8.25 3.82 -9.86
N ALA A 87 8.18 3.99 -8.53
CA ALA A 87 8.38 5.26 -7.87
C ALA A 87 9.75 5.86 -8.18
N LEU A 88 10.83 5.08 -8.10
CA LEU A 88 12.18 5.49 -8.50
C LEU A 88 12.23 5.97 -9.95
N SER A 89 11.62 5.21 -10.87
CA SER A 89 11.65 5.55 -12.30
C SER A 89 10.84 6.79 -12.68
N LYS A 90 9.77 7.10 -11.93
CA LYS A 90 8.83 8.19 -12.25
C LYS A 90 8.90 9.38 -11.29
N GLY A 91 9.65 9.27 -10.19
CA GLY A 91 9.68 10.27 -9.12
C GLY A 91 8.35 10.44 -8.39
N ARG A 92 7.44 9.45 -8.47
CA ARG A 92 6.11 9.46 -7.82
C ARG A 92 5.48 8.07 -7.77
N PHE A 93 4.59 7.86 -6.81
CA PHE A 93 3.73 6.68 -6.80
C PHE A 93 2.66 6.72 -7.89
N ARG A 94 2.24 5.55 -8.37
CA ARG A 94 1.25 5.43 -9.44
C ARG A 94 -0.13 5.87 -8.98
N ARG A 95 -0.52 5.45 -7.79
CA ARG A 95 -1.83 5.69 -7.18
C ARG A 95 -1.66 6.20 -5.75
N VAL A 96 -2.71 6.83 -5.25
CA VAL A 96 -2.70 7.48 -3.93
C VAL A 96 -2.62 6.47 -2.79
N ASP A 97 -3.35 5.36 -2.89
CA ASP A 97 -3.32 4.24 -1.94
C ASP A 97 -1.90 3.68 -1.75
N ILE A 98 -1.12 3.59 -2.83
CA ILE A 98 0.26 3.13 -2.80
C ILE A 98 1.17 4.13 -2.11
N GLY A 99 1.00 5.42 -2.39
CA GLY A 99 1.74 6.48 -1.68
C GLY A 99 1.43 6.51 -0.18
N MET A 100 0.16 6.30 0.19
CA MET A 100 -0.27 6.20 1.59
C MET A 100 0.36 4.99 2.28
N ALA A 101 0.27 3.81 1.67
CA ALA A 101 0.84 2.58 2.21
C ALA A 101 2.35 2.67 2.34
N ALA A 102 3.04 3.20 1.31
CA ALA A 102 4.47 3.47 1.35
C ALA A 102 4.79 4.39 2.53
N ARG A 103 4.11 5.53 2.66
CA ARG A 103 4.37 6.48 3.76
C ARG A 103 4.19 5.86 5.15
N LYS A 104 3.14 5.06 5.33
CA LYS A 104 2.80 4.43 6.61
C LYS A 104 3.83 3.37 7.01
N ASP A 105 4.29 2.58 6.05
CA ASP A 105 5.14 1.42 6.32
C ASP A 105 6.64 1.68 6.10
N TRP A 106 7.02 2.79 5.44
CA TRP A 106 8.40 3.04 4.98
C TRP A 106 9.46 2.89 6.06
N ALA A 107 9.18 3.42 7.26
CA ALA A 107 10.09 3.37 8.40
C ALA A 107 10.48 1.92 8.78
N PHE A 108 9.62 0.95 8.51
CA PHE A 108 9.91 -0.47 8.72
C PHE A 108 10.40 -1.14 7.44
N MET A 109 9.82 -0.79 6.30
CA MET A 109 10.14 -1.41 5.01
C MET A 109 11.58 -1.18 4.58
N LYS A 110 12.11 0.04 4.77
CA LYS A 110 13.48 0.38 4.36
C LYS A 110 14.55 -0.42 5.08
N ASP A 111 14.20 -0.99 6.24
CA ASP A 111 15.10 -1.80 7.04
C ASP A 111 15.02 -3.30 6.79
N LEU A 112 14.06 -3.77 5.99
CA LEU A 112 13.95 -5.17 5.63
C LEU A 112 15.13 -5.62 4.76
N ASP A 113 15.76 -6.74 5.11
CA ASP A 113 16.85 -7.34 4.33
C ASP A 113 16.44 -7.64 2.88
N THR A 114 15.16 -7.90 2.64
CA THR A 114 14.61 -8.16 1.31
C THR A 114 14.56 -6.90 0.45
N VAL A 115 14.38 -5.74 1.06
CA VAL A 115 14.39 -4.42 0.42
C VAL A 115 15.83 -3.94 0.25
N LYS A 116 16.66 -4.02 1.29
CA LYS A 116 18.10 -3.65 1.25
C LYS A 116 18.91 -4.44 0.23
N ARG A 117 18.52 -5.70 -0.07
CA ARG A 117 19.15 -6.49 -1.14
C ARG A 117 18.74 -6.07 -2.56
N ARG A 118 17.64 -5.33 -2.72
CA ARG A 118 17.09 -4.95 -4.03
C ARG A 118 17.44 -3.53 -4.43
N PHE A 119 17.69 -2.66 -3.46
CA PHE A 119 17.92 -1.23 -3.69
C PHE A 119 19.22 -0.81 -3.01
N SER A 120 20.01 0.00 -3.70
CA SER A 120 21.16 0.68 -3.12
C SER A 120 20.74 1.70 -2.05
N GLU A 121 21.66 2.08 -1.17
CA GLU A 121 21.41 3.13 -0.16
C GLU A 121 20.91 4.44 -0.81
N ARG A 122 21.49 4.81 -1.96
CA ARG A 122 21.06 5.98 -2.73
C ARG A 122 19.61 5.85 -3.21
N GLU A 123 19.21 4.69 -3.70
CA GLU A 123 17.83 4.47 -4.14
C GLU A 123 16.85 4.49 -2.96
N LEU A 124 17.24 3.94 -1.80
CA LEU A 124 16.43 4.03 -0.60
C LEU A 124 16.22 5.50 -0.16
N LEU A 125 17.28 6.32 -0.20
CA LEU A 125 17.17 7.76 0.06
C LEU A 125 16.25 8.46 -0.94
N LEU A 126 16.36 8.14 -2.24
CA LEU A 126 15.47 8.71 -3.25
C LEU A 126 14.00 8.33 -3.04
N ILE A 127 13.71 7.10 -2.60
CA ILE A 127 12.34 6.70 -2.26
C ILE A 127 11.84 7.51 -1.05
N GLU A 128 12.68 7.69 -0.03
CA GLU A 128 12.35 8.51 1.14
C GLU A 128 12.02 9.96 0.73
N GLU A 129 12.84 10.57 -0.13
CA GLU A 129 12.58 11.91 -0.69
C GLU A 129 11.26 11.99 -1.48
N ILE A 130 10.93 10.96 -2.27
CA ILE A 130 9.64 10.90 -3.01
C ILE A 130 8.46 10.88 -2.04
N ILE A 131 8.56 10.09 -0.97
CA ILE A 131 7.54 9.97 0.07
C ILE A 131 7.35 11.32 0.79
N GLU A 132 8.45 11.95 1.22
CA GLU A 132 8.43 13.25 1.90
C GLU A 132 7.86 14.36 1.01
N LYS A 133 8.22 14.35 -0.28
CA LYS A 133 7.70 15.31 -1.25
C LYS A 133 6.19 15.19 -1.44
N ASP A 134 5.63 13.96 -1.46
CA ASP A 134 4.17 13.77 -1.54
C ASP A 134 3.48 14.30 -0.26
N GLU A 135 4.04 14.01 0.93
CA GLU A 135 3.54 14.54 2.21
C GLU A 135 3.51 16.07 2.23
N ILE A 136 4.63 16.73 1.88
CA ILE A 136 4.74 18.20 1.87
C ILE A 136 3.80 18.82 0.83
N THR A 137 3.66 18.21 -0.35
CA THR A 137 2.77 18.71 -1.40
C THR A 137 1.32 18.69 -0.93
N ARG A 138 0.88 17.60 -0.29
CA ARG A 138 -0.47 17.45 0.27
C ARG A 138 -0.71 18.40 1.43
N LEU A 139 0.29 18.57 2.31
CA LEU A 139 0.26 19.55 3.38
C LEU A 139 -0.01 20.97 2.85
N GLY A 140 0.71 21.37 1.81
CA GLY A 140 0.57 22.68 1.18
C GLY A 140 -0.84 22.92 0.63
N ILE A 141 -1.48 21.89 0.06
CA ILE A 141 -2.86 21.97 -0.42
C ILE A 141 -3.82 22.21 0.75
N LEU A 142 -3.71 21.43 1.82
CA LEU A 142 -4.59 21.57 3.00
C LEU A 142 -4.42 22.94 3.66
N LYS A 143 -3.18 23.38 3.91
CA LYS A 143 -2.89 24.70 4.49
C LYS A 143 -3.43 25.84 3.63
N LYS A 144 -3.29 25.74 2.31
CA LYS A 144 -3.82 26.75 1.39
C LYS A 144 -5.35 26.82 1.40
N CYS A 145 -6.03 25.68 1.48
CA CYS A 145 -7.50 25.64 1.57
C CYS A 145 -7.98 26.20 2.91
N LEU A 146 -7.30 25.86 4.00
CA LEU A 146 -7.57 26.38 5.34
C LEU A 146 -7.40 27.91 5.39
N GLN A 147 -6.25 28.42 4.92
CA GLN A 147 -5.98 29.87 4.87
C GLN A 147 -7.04 30.64 4.08
N LYS A 148 -7.52 30.06 2.96
CA LYS A 148 -8.54 30.67 2.11
C LYS A 148 -9.97 30.41 2.57
N ARG A 149 -10.16 29.55 3.59
CA ARG A 149 -11.45 29.05 4.07
C ARG A 149 -12.37 28.55 2.95
N LYS A 150 -11.80 27.96 1.91
CA LYS A 150 -12.52 27.52 0.72
C LYS A 150 -11.76 26.43 -0.01
N ILE A 151 -12.49 25.46 -0.53
CA ILE A 151 -11.95 24.47 -1.46
C ILE A 151 -12.24 24.97 -2.89
N PRO A 152 -11.22 25.21 -3.73
CA PRO A 152 -11.46 25.48 -5.15
C PRO A 152 -12.20 24.29 -5.77
N GLN A 153 -13.28 24.53 -6.53
CA GLN A 153 -14.09 23.45 -7.12
C GLN A 153 -13.26 22.47 -7.96
N SER A 154 -12.26 22.99 -8.70
CA SER A 154 -11.32 22.19 -9.49
C SER A 154 -10.38 21.30 -8.66
N GLN A 155 -10.33 21.49 -7.34
CA GLN A 155 -9.45 20.77 -6.42
C GLN A 155 -10.20 19.91 -5.40
N ILE A 156 -11.53 19.80 -5.48
CA ILE A 156 -12.32 19.10 -4.45
C ILE A 156 -11.91 17.64 -4.27
N LEU A 157 -11.68 16.92 -5.38
CA LEU A 157 -11.20 15.54 -5.35
C LEU A 157 -9.80 15.47 -4.73
N LYS A 158 -8.92 16.39 -5.12
CA LYS A 158 -7.55 16.42 -4.61
C LYS A 158 -7.50 16.74 -3.12
N PHE A 159 -8.36 17.63 -2.66
CA PHE A 159 -8.53 17.94 -1.25
C PHE A 159 -8.98 16.70 -0.47
N GLY A 160 -10.00 15.98 -0.96
CA GLY A 160 -10.46 14.72 -0.37
C GLY A 160 -9.34 13.67 -0.26
N GLU A 161 -8.54 13.51 -1.31
CA GLU A 161 -7.36 12.63 -1.27
C GLU A 161 -6.32 13.06 -0.22
N CYS A 162 -6.13 14.37 0.00
CA CYS A 162 -5.20 14.88 1.01
C CYS A 162 -5.74 14.61 2.43
N ILE A 163 -7.04 14.82 2.66
CA ILE A 163 -7.69 14.49 3.94
C ILE A 163 -7.55 12.99 4.23
N ALA A 164 -7.86 12.14 3.26
CA ALA A 164 -7.70 10.69 3.41
C ALA A 164 -6.24 10.31 3.70
N TYR A 165 -5.27 10.93 3.01
CA TYR A 165 -3.86 10.64 3.20
C TYR A 165 -3.40 10.99 4.62
N PHE A 166 -3.77 12.18 5.10
CA PHE A 166 -3.39 12.65 6.42
C PHE A 166 -4.05 11.84 7.54
N SER A 167 -5.30 11.42 7.34
CA SER A 167 -6.00 10.53 8.27
C SER A 167 -5.35 9.15 8.32
N TYR A 168 -5.10 8.54 7.15
CA TYR A 168 -4.57 7.17 7.09
C TYR A 168 -3.12 7.05 7.59
N CYS A 169 -2.33 8.10 7.42
CA CYS A 169 -0.92 8.16 7.82
C CYS A 169 -0.70 8.83 9.18
N ASP A 170 -1.76 9.13 9.93
CA ASP A 170 -1.71 9.77 11.26
C ASP A 170 -0.92 11.11 11.28
N LEU A 171 -1.07 11.93 10.25
CA LEU A 171 -0.28 13.16 10.05
C LEU A 171 -0.96 14.43 10.57
N PHE A 172 -2.24 14.40 10.92
CA PHE A 172 -2.94 15.61 11.35
C PHE A 172 -2.33 16.22 12.60
N SER A 173 -2.10 15.41 13.64
CA SER A 173 -1.50 15.87 14.90
C SER A 173 -0.08 16.40 14.76
N LYS A 174 0.63 16.00 13.70
CA LYS A 174 1.99 16.49 13.39
C LYS A 174 1.97 17.92 12.85
N TYR A 175 0.91 18.32 12.14
CA TYR A 175 0.93 19.53 11.30
C TYR A 175 -0.17 20.55 11.58
N PHE A 176 -1.23 20.15 12.27
CA PHE A 176 -2.42 20.95 12.49
C PHE A 176 -2.84 20.88 13.96
N SER A 177 -3.39 21.98 14.47
CA SER A 177 -4.13 21.97 15.73
C SER A 177 -5.46 21.24 15.56
N ARG A 178 -6.09 20.86 16.67
CA ARG A 178 -7.40 20.22 16.64
C ARG A 178 -8.45 21.12 15.96
N GLU A 179 -8.41 22.42 16.26
CA GLU A 179 -9.32 23.41 15.69
C GLU A 179 -9.13 23.54 14.17
N GLU A 180 -7.88 23.53 13.70
CA GLU A 180 -7.57 23.56 12.26
C GLU A 180 -8.10 22.31 11.55
N VAL A 181 -7.97 21.13 12.17
CA VAL A 181 -8.53 19.87 11.64
C VAL A 181 -10.06 19.97 11.56
N GLU A 182 -10.72 20.44 12.60
CA GLU A 182 -12.17 20.63 12.60
C GLU A 182 -12.63 21.64 11.53
N GLU A 183 -11.86 22.71 11.29
CA GLU A 183 -12.13 23.68 10.23
C GLU A 183 -11.97 23.04 8.85
N LEU A 184 -10.92 22.25 8.61
CA LEU A 184 -10.71 21.52 7.35
C LEU A 184 -11.90 20.63 6.98
N TYR A 185 -12.50 19.93 7.95
CA TYR A 185 -13.69 19.09 7.72
C TYR A 185 -14.99 19.87 7.48
N LYS A 186 -15.02 21.16 7.81
CA LYS A 186 -16.18 22.05 7.60
C LYS A 186 -16.10 22.84 6.29
N LEU A 187 -14.93 22.85 5.63
CA LEU A 187 -14.74 23.56 4.36
C LEU A 187 -15.68 23.02 3.27
N ARG A 188 -16.11 23.92 2.40
CA ARG A 188 -16.91 23.64 1.20
C ARG A 188 -16.27 24.24 -0.04
#